data_AF-A0A524KPL0-F1
#
_entry.id   AF-A0A524KPL0-F1
#
_cell.length_a   1.000
_cell.length_b   1.000
_cell.length_c   1.000
_cell.angle_alpha   90.00
_cell.angle_beta   90.00
_cell.angle_gamma   90.00
#
_symmetry.space_group_name_H-M   'P 1'
#
loop_
_entity.id
_entity.type
_entity.pdbx_description
1 polymer ?
#
loop_
_entity_poly.entity_id
_entity_poly.type
_entity_poly.pdbx_seq_one_letter_code
_entity_poly.pdbx_strand_id
1 'polypeptide(L)'
;MGCLGQWSRRLGVQTHVARDANQENRPVIVKKYANRRLYNTDTSTYVTLEDLAGMVRSERDFVVYDAKTGEDLTHAVLTQIIVE
;
A
#
# COMPACT_ATOMS: atom_id res chain seq x y z
N MET A 1 -39.59 13.62 44.59
CA MET A 1 -38.82 14.34 45.62
C MET A 1 -37.63 13.46 46.00
N GLY A 2 -36.39 13.92 45.71
CA GLY A 2 -35.10 13.25 45.99
C GLY A 2 -34.75 12.14 44.99
N CYS A 3 -33.56 12.00 44.40
CA CYS A 3 -32.27 12.69 44.52
C CYS A 3 -31.59 12.59 43.13
N LEU A 4 -31.30 13.72 42.49
CA LEU A 4 -29.92 14.21 42.23
C LEU A 4 -28.82 13.16 42.43
N GLY A 5 -28.39 12.55 41.31
CA GLY A 5 -27.24 11.66 41.23
C GLY A 5 -26.39 12.02 40.02
N GLN A 6 -25.62 13.08 40.19
CA GLN A 6 -24.63 13.62 39.27
C GLN A 6 -23.52 12.61 38.98
N TRP A 7 -23.59 11.90 37.86
CA TRP A 7 -22.45 11.12 37.33
C TRP A 7 -21.71 11.97 36.29
N SER A 8 -20.89 12.86 36.84
CA SER A 8 -19.90 13.64 36.11
C SER A 8 -18.76 12.74 35.66
N ARG A 9 -18.34 12.91 34.40
CA ARG A 9 -17.00 12.62 33.86
C ARG A 9 -16.54 11.16 33.91
N ARG A 10 -16.40 10.55 32.72
CA ARG A 10 -15.13 9.90 32.35
C ARG A 10 -15.00 9.71 30.83
N LEU A 11 -14.08 10.49 30.26
CA LEU A 11 -13.29 10.20 29.06
C LEU A 11 -14.02 10.17 27.72
N GLY A 12 -13.89 11.27 27.00
CA GLY A 12 -13.84 11.20 25.54
C GLY A 12 -12.67 10.31 25.14
N VAL A 13 -12.99 9.15 24.59
CA VAL A 13 -12.05 8.40 23.75
C VAL A 13 -12.32 8.88 22.34
N GLN A 14 -11.67 9.99 21.96
CA GLN A 14 -11.49 10.33 20.56
C GLN A 14 -10.58 9.25 19.96
N THR A 15 -11.15 8.17 19.46
CA THR A 15 -10.41 7.22 18.61
C THR A 15 -10.28 7.82 17.20
N HIS A 16 -9.68 9.00 17.10
CA HIS A 16 -9.01 9.37 15.86
C HIS A 16 -7.71 8.60 15.86
N VAL A 17 -7.79 7.37 15.34
CA VAL A 17 -6.62 6.62 14.87
C VAL A 17 -5.80 7.60 14.05
N ALA A 18 -4.64 7.98 14.58
CA ALA A 18 -3.67 8.79 13.89
C ALA A 18 -3.34 8.04 12.59
N ARG A 19 -3.91 8.49 11.48
CA ARG A 19 -3.41 8.12 10.16
C ARG A 19 -2.06 8.81 10.07
N ASP A 20 -1.02 8.04 10.38
CA ASP A 20 0.39 8.38 10.20
C ASP A 20 0.54 9.25 8.95
N ALA A 21 0.92 10.51 9.15
CA ALA A 21 1.17 11.49 8.07
C ALA A 21 2.38 11.11 7.19
N ASN A 22 2.96 9.92 7.41
CA ASN A 22 4.01 9.31 6.61
C ASN A 22 3.43 8.17 5.74
N GLN A 23 2.39 8.50 4.99
CA GLN A 23 1.75 7.57 4.06
C GLN A 23 2.02 7.95 2.59
N GLU A 24 2.46 9.18 2.32
CA GLU A 24 2.77 9.67 0.97
C GLU A 24 4.05 9.08 0.36
N ASN A 25 5.03 8.66 1.17
CA ASN A 25 6.29 8.10 0.67
C ASN A 25 6.39 6.58 0.79
N ARG A 26 5.25 5.87 0.88
CA ARG A 26 5.29 4.41 0.97
C ARG A 26 5.50 3.83 -0.43
N PRO A 27 6.46 2.90 -0.59
CA PRO A 27 6.65 2.25 -1.88
C PRO A 27 5.42 1.44 -2.24
N VAL A 28 5.01 1.50 -3.51
CA VAL A 28 3.86 0.76 -4.02
C VAL A 28 4.15 -0.72 -3.95
N ILE A 29 3.24 -1.48 -3.35
CA ILE A 29 3.36 -2.94 -3.32
C ILE A 29 2.60 -3.52 -4.52
N VAL A 30 3.32 -4.29 -5.34
CA VAL A 30 2.77 -4.95 -6.52
C VAL A 30 2.94 -6.45 -6.35
N LYS A 31 1.85 -7.20 -6.52
CA LYS A 31 1.83 -8.66 -6.47
C LYS A 31 1.84 -9.23 -7.88
N LYS A 32 2.86 -10.03 -8.19
CA LYS A 32 2.96 -10.75 -9.46
C LYS A 32 2.30 -12.13 -9.32
N TYR A 33 1.45 -12.46 -10.28
CA TYR A 33 0.84 -13.77 -10.43
C TYR A 33 1.39 -14.48 -11.68
N ALA A 34 1.36 -15.81 -11.69
CA ALA A 34 1.99 -16.65 -12.71
C ALA A 34 1.59 -16.32 -14.18
N ASN A 35 0.38 -15.78 -14.40
CA ASN A 35 -0.12 -15.38 -15.73
C ASN A 35 0.32 -13.97 -16.15
N ARG A 36 1.54 -13.54 -15.80
CA ARG A 36 2.08 -12.17 -15.95
C ARG A 36 1.20 -11.05 -15.38
N ARG A 37 0.17 -11.38 -14.58
CA ARG A 37 -0.74 -10.41 -13.99
C ARG A 37 -0.03 -9.72 -12.84
N LEU A 38 0.03 -8.40 -12.89
CA LEU A 38 0.56 -7.56 -11.82
C LEU A 38 -0.61 -6.84 -11.16
N TYR A 39 -0.70 -6.94 -9.84
CA TYR A 39 -1.76 -6.33 -9.05
C TYR A 39 -1.17 -5.31 -8.09
N ASN A 40 -1.54 -4.06 -8.24
CA ASN A 40 -1.13 -2.98 -7.36
C ASN A 40 -2.05 -2.96 -6.13
N THR A 41 -1.50 -3.07 -4.92
CA THR A 41 -2.30 -3.05 -3.68
C THR A 41 -2.67 -1.65 -3.22
N ASP A 42 -1.98 -0.62 -3.71
CA ASP A 42 -2.23 0.80 -3.40
C ASP A 42 -3.48 1.29 -4.14
N THR A 43 -3.53 1.05 -5.45
CA THR A 43 -4.68 1.39 -6.30
C THR A 43 -5.72 0.29 -6.37
N SER A 44 -5.41 -0.90 -5.88
CA SER A 44 -6.25 -2.10 -5.97
C SER A 44 -6.62 -2.48 -7.42
N THR A 45 -5.76 -2.15 -8.38
CA THR A 45 -5.97 -2.38 -9.82
C THR A 45 -4.90 -3.26 -10.44
N TYR A 46 -5.24 -3.86 -11.58
CA TYR A 46 -4.25 -4.53 -12.42
C TYR A 46 -3.44 -3.49 -13.18
N VAL A 47 -2.13 -3.71 -13.22
CA VAL A 47 -1.16 -2.86 -13.91
C VAL A 47 -0.37 -3.69 -14.91
N THR A 48 0.19 -3.04 -15.91
CA THR A 48 1.06 -3.64 -16.91
C THR A 48 2.53 -3.39 -16.58
N LEU A 49 3.45 -4.01 -17.33
CA LEU A 49 4.88 -3.68 -17.24
C LEU A 49 5.15 -2.22 -17.67
N GLU A 50 4.40 -1.70 -18.64
CA GLU A 50 4.50 -0.31 -19.09
C GLU A 50 4.11 0.68 -17.98
N ASP A 51 3.07 0.37 -17.21
CA ASP A 51 2.66 1.20 -16.06
C ASP A 51 3.76 1.22 -14.99
N LEU A 52 4.41 0.08 -14.72
CA LEU A 52 5.55 0.02 -13.81
C LEU A 52 6.75 0.81 -14.34
N ALA A 53 7.04 0.73 -15.64
CA ALA A 53 8.07 1.55 -16.27
C ALA A 53 7.76 3.06 -16.14
N GLY A 54 6.47 3.43 -16.26
CA GLY A 54 5.99 4.77 -15.97
C GLY A 54 6.28 5.20 -14.53
N MET A 55 6.03 4.32 -13.55
CA MET A 55 6.35 4.58 -12.14
C MET A 55 7.85 4.81 -11.90
N VAL A 56 8.73 4.01 -12.54
CA VAL A 56 10.19 4.26 -12.49
C VAL A 56 10.53 5.65 -13.02
N ARG A 57 9.98 6.03 -14.18
CA ARG A 57 10.24 7.32 -14.83
C ARG A 57 9.70 8.51 -14.03
N SER A 58 8.62 8.30 -13.27
CA SER A 58 8.03 9.29 -12.38
C SER A 58 8.67 9.32 -10.99
N GLU A 59 9.82 8.65 -10.80
CA GLU A 59 10.54 8.58 -9.52
C GLU A 59 9.67 8.04 -8.38
N ARG A 60 8.72 7.14 -8.70
CA ARG A 60 7.75 6.58 -7.75
C ARG A 60 8.20 5.17 -7.36
N ASP A 61 8.60 5.01 -6.10
CA ASP A 61 9.09 3.73 -5.60
C ASP A 61 8.02 2.64 -5.63
N PHE A 62 8.41 1.44 -6.04
CA PHE A 62 7.59 0.24 -5.97
C PHE A 62 8.40 -1.01 -5.64
N VAL A 63 7.71 -2.02 -5.12
CA VAL A 63 8.25 -3.32 -4.75
C VAL A 63 7.36 -4.39 -5.36
N VAL A 64 7.96 -5.37 -6.03
CA VAL A 64 7.22 -6.48 -6.66
C VAL A 64 7.47 -7.76 -5.89
N TYR A 65 6.40 -8.39 -5.42
CA TYR A 65 6.47 -9.69 -4.76
C TYR A 65 5.72 -10.76 -5.55
N ASP A 66 6.23 -11.98 -5.55
CA ASP A 66 5.48 -13.13 -6.06
C ASP A 66 4.30 -13.45 -5.12
N ALA A 67 3.09 -13.56 -5.68
CA ALA A 67 1.89 -13.80 -4.90
C ALA A 67 1.78 -15.22 -4.32
N LYS A 68 2.54 -16.19 -4.84
CA LYS A 68 2.58 -17.57 -4.36
C LYS A 68 3.71 -17.81 -3.36
N THR A 69 4.91 -17.34 -3.68
CA THR A 69 6.12 -17.61 -2.87
C THR A 69 6.49 -16.47 -1.94
N GLY A 70 6.03 -15.25 -2.20
CA GLY A 70 6.43 -14.06 -1.46
C GLY A 70 7.86 -13.58 -1.79
N GLU A 71 8.46 -14.12 -2.84
CA GLU A 71 9.81 -13.74 -3.28
C GLU A 71 9.84 -12.29 -3.80
N ASP A 72 10.91 -11.55 -3.49
CA ASP A 72 11.15 -10.24 -4.09
C ASP A 72 11.58 -10.41 -5.55
N LEU A 73 10.74 -9.92 -6.45
CA LEU A 73 10.97 -9.92 -7.89
C LEU A 73 11.27 -8.52 -8.40
N THR A 74 11.47 -7.53 -7.51
CA THR A 74 11.69 -6.13 -7.87
C THR A 74 12.86 -5.99 -8.84
N HIS A 75 13.99 -6.61 -8.52
CA HIS A 75 15.18 -6.57 -9.38
C HIS A 75 14.95 -7.23 -10.75
N ALA A 76 14.27 -8.39 -10.78
CA ALA A 76 13.99 -9.11 -12.01
C ALA A 76 13.05 -8.31 -12.94
N VAL A 77 12.02 -7.67 -12.37
CA VAL A 77 11.07 -6.84 -13.11
C VAL A 77 11.72 -5.56 -13.62
N LEU A 78 12.56 -4.90 -12.81
CA LEU A 78 13.32 -3.72 -13.25
C LEU A 78 14.26 -4.05 -14.41
N THR A 79 14.97 -5.18 -14.34
CA THR A 79 15.84 -5.63 -15.43
C THR A 79 15.04 -5.85 -16.71
N GLN A 80 13.86 -6.48 -16.60
CA GLN A 80 12.97 -6.69 -17.73
C GLN A 80 12.49 -5.37 -18.37
N ILE A 81 12.14 -4.37 -17.55
CA ILE A 81 11.73 -3.04 -18.00
C ILE A 81 12.84 -2.30 -18.77
N ILE A 82 14.12 -2.56 -18.46
CA ILE A 82 15.25 -1.89 -19.10
C ILE A 82 15.65 -2.56 -20.42
N VAL A 83 15.46 -3.88 -20.53
CA VAL A 83 15.92 -4.68 -21.68
C VAL A 83 14.89 -4.73 -22.82
N GLU A 84 13.59 -4.70 -22.49
CA GLU A 84 12.49 -4.63 -23.47
C GLU A 84 12.11 -3.17 -23.77
#